data_AF-C9SHG4-F1
#
_entry.id   AF-C9SHG4-F1
#
_cell.length_a   1.000
_cell.length_b   1.000
_cell.length_c   1.000
_cell.angle_alpha   90.00
_cell.angle_beta   90.00
_cell.angle_gamma   90.00
#
_symmetry.space_group_name_H-M   'P 1'
#
loop_
_entity.id
_entity.type
_entity.pdbx_description
1 polymer ?
#
loop_
_entity_poly.entity_id
_entity_poly.type
_entity_poly.pdbx_seq_one_letter_code
_entity_poly.pdbx_strand_id
1 'polypeptide(L)'
;MNTQRAEYMMLPPLQPTYDENGELAETVTFNASLMNERSGDGSVSNEDLESQSAVVRVVLFPLVVKKGDDTGDGDEEIVVCPAQVLVARNHDKRRSLSGNAGRLLTPSSDAGGAALSYTNRSDISMRTDGTYNPQQARTPEAEYFAGGI
;
A
#
# COMPACT_ATOMS: atom_id res chain seq x y z
N MET A 1 4.85 9.41 29.49
CA MET A 1 4.15 8.66 28.43
C MET A 1 4.38 7.19 28.71
N ASN A 2 3.31 6.43 28.98
CA ASN A 2 3.21 4.97 28.83
C ASN A 2 1.84 4.50 29.32
N THR A 3 0.98 4.05 28.41
CA THR A 3 0.00 2.96 28.60
C THR A 3 -0.48 2.54 27.21
N GLN A 4 0.16 1.53 26.61
CA GLN A 4 -0.50 0.72 25.58
C GLN A 4 -0.56 -0.69 26.14
N ARG A 5 -1.66 -1.00 26.84
CA ARG A 5 -1.99 -2.37 27.28
C ARG A 5 -2.92 -3.08 26.31
N ALA A 6 -3.55 -2.35 25.38
CA ALA A 6 -4.36 -2.95 24.33
C ALA A 6 -3.48 -3.80 23.38
N GLU A 7 -3.97 -4.98 23.02
CA GLU A 7 -3.27 -5.91 22.14
C GLU A 7 -3.69 -5.66 20.69
N TYR A 8 -2.73 -5.41 19.81
CA TYR A 8 -2.98 -5.26 18.38
C TYR A 8 -2.59 -6.53 17.65
N MET A 9 -3.54 -7.10 16.93
CA MET A 9 -3.35 -8.34 16.19
C MET A 9 -3.56 -8.10 14.70
N MET A 10 -2.64 -8.64 13.90
CA MET A 10 -2.84 -8.78 12.47
C MET A 10 -3.42 -10.15 12.21
N LEU A 11 -4.63 -10.18 11.67
CA LEU A 11 -5.24 -11.45 11.31
C LEU A 11 -4.66 -11.93 9.97
N PRO A 12 -4.36 -13.24 9.83
CA PRO A 12 -4.04 -13.82 8.54
C PRO A 12 -5.13 -13.46 7.51
N PRO A 13 -4.77 -13.26 6.24
CA PRO A 13 -5.74 -12.97 5.21
C PRO A 13 -6.73 -14.14 5.09
N LEU A 14 -8.01 -13.80 4.87
CA LEU A 14 -9.03 -14.78 4.54
C LEU A 14 -8.64 -15.49 3.24
N GLN A 15 -8.59 -16.82 3.28
CA GLN A 15 -8.23 -17.64 2.13
C GLN A 15 -9.50 -18.24 1.51
N PRO A 16 -9.54 -18.35 0.17
CA PRO A 16 -10.57 -19.14 -0.49
C PRO A 16 -10.43 -20.63 -0.11
N THR A 17 -11.56 -21.32 -0.07
CA THR A 17 -11.61 -22.77 0.18
C THR A 17 -11.59 -23.52 -1.14
N TYR A 18 -10.80 -24.58 -1.23
CA TYR A 18 -10.75 -25.48 -2.39
C TYR A 18 -11.28 -26.86 -2.01
N ASP A 19 -11.96 -27.53 -2.93
CA ASP A 19 -12.51 -28.88 -2.73
C ASP A 19 -11.44 -29.98 -2.82
N GLU A 20 -11.85 -31.24 -2.67
CA GLU A 20 -10.96 -32.41 -2.78
C GLU A 20 -10.29 -32.55 -4.16
N ASN A 21 -10.83 -31.88 -5.20
CA ASN A 21 -10.29 -31.88 -6.55
C ASN A 21 -9.31 -30.71 -6.78
N GLY A 22 -9.17 -29.81 -5.80
CA GLY A 22 -8.40 -28.57 -5.92
C GLY A 22 -9.12 -27.46 -6.66
N GLU A 23 -10.44 -27.60 -6.89
CA GLU A 23 -11.28 -26.59 -7.51
C GLU A 23 -11.80 -25.61 -6.47
N LEU A 24 -12.07 -24.36 -6.89
CA LEU A 24 -12.51 -23.30 -5.99
C LEU A 24 -13.92 -23.59 -5.46
N ALA A 25 -14.01 -23.96 -4.18
CA ALA A 25 -15.26 -24.28 -3.51
C ALA A 25 -15.95 -23.01 -2.97
N GLU A 26 -15.17 -22.08 -2.40
CA GLU A 26 -15.70 -20.87 -1.78
C GLU A 26 -14.77 -19.67 -1.99
N THR A 27 -15.32 -18.58 -2.53
CA THR A 27 -14.63 -17.30 -2.70
C THR A 27 -14.83 -16.38 -1.51
N VAL A 28 -13.81 -15.58 -1.20
CA VAL A 28 -13.95 -14.48 -0.23
C VAL A 28 -14.69 -13.32 -0.90
N THR A 29 -15.85 -12.96 -0.37
CA THR A 29 -16.63 -11.78 -0.80
C THR A 29 -16.12 -10.52 -0.12
N PHE A 30 -16.27 -9.39 -0.79
CA PHE A 30 -15.90 -8.09 -0.27
C PHE A 30 -16.85 -7.65 0.83
N ASN A 31 -16.30 -7.14 1.94
CA ASN A 31 -17.05 -6.58 3.06
C ASN A 31 -16.55 -5.16 3.34
N ALA A 32 -17.42 -4.16 3.24
CA ALA A 32 -17.04 -2.75 3.33
C ALA A 32 -16.63 -2.32 4.76
N SER A 33 -17.07 -3.06 5.77
CA SER A 33 -16.68 -2.81 7.17
C SER A 33 -15.28 -3.33 7.49
N LEU A 34 -14.83 -4.37 6.79
CA LEU A 34 -13.56 -5.05 7.06
C LEU A 34 -12.49 -4.78 5.99
N MET A 35 -12.86 -4.28 4.81
CA MET A 35 -11.98 -4.20 3.66
C MET A 35 -12.09 -2.85 2.93
N ASN A 36 -10.99 -2.46 2.29
CA ASN A 36 -10.88 -1.30 1.41
C ASN A 36 -10.32 -1.71 0.06
N GLU A 37 -10.98 -1.32 -1.04
CA GLU A 37 -10.46 -1.53 -2.39
C GLU A 37 -9.36 -0.50 -2.70
N ARG A 38 -8.21 -0.97 -3.22
CA ARG A 38 -7.02 -0.12 -3.46
C ARG A 38 -6.44 -0.19 -4.86
N SER A 39 -7.27 -0.45 -5.86
CA SER A 39 -6.85 -0.48 -7.28
C SER A 39 -6.44 0.88 -7.87
N GLY A 40 -6.75 1.99 -7.19
CA GLY A 40 -6.59 3.35 -7.70
C GLY A 40 -7.69 3.80 -8.68
N ASP A 41 -8.72 2.99 -8.90
CA ASP A 41 -9.90 3.34 -9.72
C ASP A 41 -11.03 3.79 -8.78
N GLY A 42 -11.16 5.10 -8.57
CA GLY A 42 -12.15 5.70 -7.66
C GLY A 42 -13.59 5.72 -8.21
N SER A 43 -13.92 4.87 -9.19
CA SER A 43 -15.23 4.87 -9.85
C SER A 43 -16.30 4.08 -9.11
N VAL A 44 -15.93 3.19 -8.17
CA VAL A 44 -16.84 2.32 -7.43
C VAL A 44 -16.56 2.46 -5.94
N SER A 45 -17.61 2.66 -5.13
CA SER A 45 -17.49 2.75 -3.67
C SER A 45 -17.35 1.36 -3.03
N ASN A 46 -16.88 1.30 -1.78
CA ASN A 46 -16.79 0.03 -1.05
C ASN A 46 -18.19 -0.59 -0.82
N GLU A 47 -19.18 0.25 -0.55
CA GLU A 47 -20.57 -0.13 -0.31
C GLU A 47 -21.19 -0.75 -1.57
N ASP A 48 -20.87 -0.22 -2.75
CA ASP A 48 -21.30 -0.79 -4.03
C ASP A 48 -20.67 -2.18 -4.27
N LEU A 49 -19.40 -2.36 -3.93
CA LEU A 49 -18.70 -3.64 -4.07
C LEU A 49 -19.27 -4.71 -3.14
N GLU A 50 -19.61 -4.34 -1.90
CA GLU A 50 -20.28 -5.22 -0.95
C GLU A 50 -21.69 -5.59 -1.44
N SER A 51 -22.47 -4.60 -1.89
CA SER A 51 -23.81 -4.81 -2.44
C SER A 51 -23.82 -5.74 -3.67
N GLN A 52 -22.74 -5.73 -4.45
CA GLN A 52 -22.55 -6.60 -5.61
C GLN A 52 -21.95 -7.97 -5.27
N SER A 53 -21.68 -8.26 -3.99
CA SER A 53 -20.98 -9.47 -3.55
C SER A 53 -19.66 -9.69 -4.31
N ALA A 54 -18.92 -8.61 -4.54
CA ALA A 54 -17.74 -8.65 -5.39
C ALA A 54 -16.65 -9.56 -4.80
N VAL A 55 -15.97 -10.33 -5.65
CA VAL A 55 -14.99 -11.34 -5.19
C VAL A 55 -13.63 -10.71 -4.99
N VAL A 56 -13.04 -10.91 -3.80
CA VAL A 56 -11.68 -10.48 -3.50
C VAL A 56 -10.68 -11.34 -4.27
N ARG A 57 -9.78 -10.69 -5.00
CA ARG A 57 -8.75 -11.35 -5.81
C ARG A 57 -7.42 -11.46 -5.07
N VAL A 58 -7.01 -10.40 -4.38
CA VAL A 58 -5.73 -10.33 -3.67
C VAL A 58 -5.89 -9.46 -2.43
N VAL A 59 -5.32 -9.92 -1.30
CA VAL A 59 -5.12 -9.09 -0.11
C VAL A 59 -3.71 -8.50 -0.16
N LEU A 60 -3.63 -7.17 -0.15
CA LEU A 60 -2.37 -6.41 -0.17
C LEU A 60 -1.82 -6.19 1.24
N PHE A 61 -2.70 -5.85 2.18
CA PHE A 61 -2.37 -5.65 3.59
C PHE A 61 -3.43 -6.29 4.49
N PRO A 62 -3.02 -6.92 5.61
CA PRO A 62 -3.93 -7.64 6.49
C PRO A 62 -4.87 -6.70 7.25
N LEU A 63 -5.95 -7.28 7.80
CA LEU A 63 -6.83 -6.63 8.76
C LEU A 63 -6.09 -6.49 10.10
N VAL A 64 -6.18 -5.31 10.71
CA VAL A 64 -5.62 -5.06 12.05
C VAL A 64 -6.75 -4.79 13.02
N VAL A 65 -6.78 -5.58 14.09
CA VAL A 65 -7.76 -5.49 15.18
C VAL A 65 -7.05 -5.08 16.45
N LYS A 66 -7.68 -4.20 17.23
CA LYS A 66 -7.30 -3.91 18.61
C LYS A 66 -8.23 -4.69 19.53
N LYS A 67 -7.64 -5.48 20.41
CA LYS A 67 -8.34 -6.19 21.47
C LYS A 67 -8.18 -5.47 22.81
N GLY A 68 -9.29 -5.29 23.51
CA GLY A 68 -9.36 -4.63 24.81
C GLY A 68 -9.31 -3.11 24.72
N ASP A 69 -9.66 -2.48 25.84
CA ASP A 69 -9.62 -1.02 25.99
C ASP A 69 -8.19 -0.48 26.20
N ASP A 70 -8.04 0.83 26.40
CA ASP A 70 -6.72 1.44 26.62
C ASP A 70 -6.03 0.98 27.92
N THR A 71 -6.80 0.44 28.87
CA THR A 71 -6.26 -0.19 30.08
C THR A 71 -5.92 -1.67 29.86
N GLY A 72 -6.24 -2.23 28.70
CA GLY A 72 -5.99 -3.63 28.32
C GLY A 72 -6.97 -4.60 28.99
N ASP A 73 -8.12 -4.10 29.44
CA ASP A 73 -9.18 -4.89 30.04
C ASP A 73 -10.29 -5.12 29.00
N GLY A 74 -10.92 -6.31 29.07
CA GLY A 74 -11.99 -6.71 28.15
C GLY A 74 -11.51 -7.44 26.89
N ASP A 75 -12.46 -8.12 26.24
CA ASP A 75 -12.25 -8.90 25.02
C ASP A 75 -12.86 -8.24 23.77
N GLU A 76 -13.18 -6.95 23.84
CA GLU A 76 -13.76 -6.22 22.71
C GLU A 76 -12.73 -6.07 21.58
N GLU A 77 -13.13 -6.40 20.37
CA GLU A 77 -12.31 -6.35 19.16
C GLU A 77 -12.80 -5.25 18.22
N ILE A 78 -11.97 -4.23 18.01
CA ILE A 78 -12.26 -3.11 17.12
C ILE A 78 -11.31 -3.16 15.94
N VAL A 79 -11.86 -3.02 14.72
CA VAL A 79 -11.04 -2.85 13.51
C VAL A 79 -10.36 -1.49 13.55
N VAL A 80 -9.03 -1.51 13.61
CA VAL A 80 -8.21 -0.29 13.59
C VAL A 80 -7.74 0.04 12.19
N CYS A 81 -7.39 -0.98 11.41
CA CYS A 81 -7.05 -0.82 10.00
C CYS A 81 -7.76 -1.90 9.18
N PRO A 82 -8.72 -1.52 8.31
CA PRO A 82 -9.35 -2.47 7.40
C PRO A 82 -8.32 -3.10 6.47
N ALA A 83 -8.57 -4.35 6.05
CA ALA A 83 -7.73 -5.03 5.07
C ALA A 83 -7.71 -4.25 3.75
N GLN A 84 -6.56 -4.20 3.09
CA GLN A 84 -6.44 -3.54 1.78
C GLN A 84 -6.47 -4.61 0.71
N VAL A 85 -7.42 -4.53 -0.23
CA VAL A 85 -7.68 -5.61 -1.17
C VAL A 85 -7.83 -5.11 -2.61
N LEU A 86 -7.67 -6.03 -3.55
CA LEU A 86 -8.03 -5.87 -4.95
C LEU A 86 -9.19 -6.81 -5.26
N VAL A 87 -10.23 -6.27 -5.88
CA VAL A 87 -11.44 -7.02 -6.23
C VAL A 87 -11.38 -7.47 -7.70
N ALA A 88 -11.96 -8.62 -8.00
CA ALA A 88 -12.10 -9.12 -9.36
C ALA A 88 -12.99 -8.18 -10.18
N ARG A 89 -12.50 -7.78 -11.35
CA ARG A 89 -13.27 -7.00 -12.32
C ARG A 89 -13.66 -7.88 -13.48
N ASN A 90 -14.89 -7.74 -13.95
CA ASN A 90 -15.32 -8.31 -15.23
C ASN A 90 -14.57 -7.59 -16.34
N HIS A 91 -13.39 -8.12 -16.68
CA HIS A 91 -12.47 -7.50 -17.64
C HIS A 91 -12.86 -7.78 -19.09
N ASP A 92 -14.15 -7.99 -19.35
CA ASP A 92 -14.69 -8.50 -20.62
C ASP A 92 -14.52 -7.53 -21.80
N LYS A 93 -13.98 -6.32 -21.58
CA LYS A 93 -13.75 -5.37 -22.70
C LYS A 93 -12.39 -4.67 -22.73
N ARG A 94 -11.49 -4.89 -21.78
CA ARG A 94 -10.19 -4.17 -21.75
C ARG A 94 -8.94 -5.02 -21.99
N ARG A 95 -9.07 -6.31 -22.31
CA ARG A 95 -7.94 -7.16 -22.76
C ARG A 95 -7.84 -7.36 -24.28
N SER A 96 -8.70 -6.74 -25.10
CA SER A 96 -8.51 -6.74 -26.56
C SER A 96 -7.72 -5.54 -27.10
N LEU A 97 -7.16 -4.67 -26.25
CA LEU A 97 -6.39 -3.48 -26.67
C LEU A 97 -4.95 -3.42 -26.13
N SER A 98 -4.39 -4.55 -25.69
CA SER A 98 -2.93 -4.69 -25.61
C SER A 98 -2.56 -6.01 -26.25
N GLY A 99 -2.35 -5.96 -27.57
CA GLY A 99 -1.66 -7.00 -28.31
C GLY A 99 -0.25 -7.14 -27.75
N ASN A 100 -0.09 -7.99 -26.74
CA ASN A 100 1.16 -8.66 -26.48
C ASN A 100 0.89 -10.12 -26.07
N ALA A 101 0.12 -10.82 -26.90
CA ALA A 101 0.21 -12.27 -27.06
C ALA A 101 1.48 -12.64 -27.86
N GLY A 102 2.62 -12.07 -27.46
CA GLY A 102 3.89 -12.13 -28.15
C GLY A 102 5.00 -12.54 -27.20
N ARG A 103 5.35 -13.83 -27.23
CA ARG A 103 6.59 -14.43 -26.72
C ARG A 103 6.75 -14.58 -25.19
N LEU A 104 6.11 -15.62 -24.64
CA LEU A 104 6.87 -16.58 -23.83
C LEU A 104 7.68 -17.46 -24.81
N LEU A 105 8.75 -16.90 -25.37
CA LEU A 105 9.84 -17.67 -25.97
C LEU A 105 11.09 -17.17 -25.28
N THR A 106 11.66 -17.98 -24.41
CA THR A 106 13.06 -17.82 -23.98
C THR A 106 13.92 -17.79 -25.25
N PRO A 107 14.55 -16.66 -25.62
CA PRO A 107 15.54 -16.70 -26.67
C PRO A 107 16.80 -17.29 -26.04
N SER A 108 17.12 -18.52 -26.44
CA SER A 108 18.49 -19.05 -26.31
C SER A 108 19.39 -18.16 -27.18
N SER A 109 20.17 -17.29 -26.55
CA SER A 109 21.12 -16.43 -27.26
C SER A 109 22.52 -17.00 -27.12
N ASP A 110 22.90 -17.83 -28.09
CA ASP A 110 24.29 -18.01 -28.50
C ASP A 110 24.50 -17.12 -29.74
N ALA A 111 24.70 -15.83 -29.51
CA ALA A 111 25.17 -14.85 -30.50
C ALA A 111 25.40 -13.52 -29.78
N GLY A 112 26.68 -13.17 -29.64
CA GLY A 112 27.10 -11.88 -29.13
C GLY A 112 26.54 -10.73 -29.97
N GLY A 113 25.97 -9.74 -29.29
CA GLY A 113 25.51 -8.48 -29.87
C GLY A 113 25.42 -7.41 -28.79
N ALA A 114 26.45 -6.57 -28.70
CA ALA A 114 26.46 -5.28 -28.02
C ALA A 114 25.36 -4.36 -28.63
N ALA A 115 24.83 -3.27 -28.06
CA ALA A 115 25.01 -2.52 -26.83
C ALA A 115 23.90 -1.42 -26.78
N LEU A 116 23.66 -0.87 -25.59
CA LEU A 116 23.28 0.55 -25.32
C LEU A 116 21.97 1.12 -25.92
N SER A 117 20.96 1.27 -25.07
CA SER A 117 20.40 2.59 -24.68
C SER A 117 19.24 2.40 -23.71
N TYR A 118 19.57 2.29 -22.43
CA TYR A 118 18.60 2.45 -21.34
C TYR A 118 18.54 3.94 -20.99
N THR A 119 17.51 4.65 -21.48
CA THR A 119 17.12 5.95 -20.92
C THR A 119 15.61 6.08 -20.92
N ASN A 120 14.95 5.38 -19.99
CA ASN A 120 13.71 5.92 -19.42
C ASN A 120 14.13 6.73 -18.19
N ARG A 121 14.32 8.04 -18.39
CA ARG A 121 14.50 9.00 -17.30
C ARG A 121 13.15 9.14 -16.59
N SER A 122 13.03 8.64 -15.38
CA SER A 122 12.02 9.07 -14.42
C SER A 122 12.61 10.23 -13.61
N ASP A 123 12.20 11.46 -13.92
CA ASP A 123 12.48 12.64 -13.10
C ASP A 123 11.70 12.54 -11.77
N ILE A 124 12.34 11.94 -10.77
CA ILE A 124 11.96 12.10 -9.36
C ILE A 124 12.75 13.31 -8.85
N SER A 125 12.07 14.46 -8.75
CA SER A 125 12.66 15.65 -8.13
C SER A 125 12.49 15.59 -6.61
N MET A 126 13.56 15.29 -5.89
CA MET A 126 13.70 15.60 -4.47
C MET A 126 13.72 17.13 -4.32
N ARG A 127 12.65 17.76 -3.82
CA ARG A 127 12.72 19.14 -3.34
C ARG A 127 13.37 19.16 -1.97
N THR A 128 14.70 19.31 -1.95
CA THR A 128 15.45 19.72 -0.77
C THR A 128 15.55 21.25 -0.80
N ASP A 129 14.66 21.95 -0.09
CA ASP A 129 14.88 23.38 0.19
C ASP A 129 15.85 23.49 1.36
N GLY A 130 17.10 23.78 1.02
CA GLY A 130 18.21 23.80 1.97
C GLY A 130 19.50 24.12 1.23
N THR A 131 19.64 25.37 0.76
CA THR A 131 20.94 25.86 0.28
C THR A 131 21.36 27.07 1.10
N TYR A 132 22.22 26.77 2.07
CA TYR A 132 23.07 27.68 2.82
C TYR A 132 23.97 28.48 1.85
N ASN A 133 23.97 29.81 1.96
CA ASN A 133 24.79 30.72 1.16
C ASN A 133 26.00 31.21 1.97
N PRO A 134 27.26 30.81 1.65
CA PRO A 134 28.43 31.15 2.47
C PRO A 134 29.10 32.44 1.98
N GLN A 135 28.41 33.59 2.03
CA GLN A 135 29.03 34.86 1.60
C GLN A 135 28.67 36.13 2.39
N GLN A 136 28.21 36.00 3.63
CA GLN A 136 28.15 37.13 4.57
C GLN A 136 28.85 36.80 5.88
N ALA A 137 30.19 36.83 5.84
CA ALA A 137 31.02 36.88 7.04
C ALA A 137 31.55 38.31 7.24
N ARG A 138 30.81 39.13 8.00
CA ARG A 138 31.34 40.28 8.75
C ARG A 138 30.48 40.50 10.01
N THR A 139 30.93 39.95 11.13
CA THR A 139 30.68 40.47 12.50
C THR A 139 31.49 41.76 12.71
N PRO A 140 31.31 42.57 13.78
CA PRO A 140 30.65 42.33 15.08
C PRO A 140 29.54 43.38 15.38
N GLU A 141 28.69 43.29 16.40
CA GLU A 141 28.99 43.58 17.81
C GLU A 141 28.00 42.87 18.75
N ALA A 142 28.57 42.28 19.80
CA ALA A 142 27.85 41.85 20.98
C ALA A 142 27.83 43.03 21.95
N GLU A 143 26.65 43.57 22.27
CA GLU A 143 26.49 44.48 23.40
C GLU A 143 26.51 43.65 24.70
N TYR A 144 27.60 43.81 25.43
CA TYR A 144 27.79 43.30 26.78
C TYR A 144 27.00 44.17 27.75
N PHE A 145 25.92 43.64 28.34
CA PHE A 145 25.35 44.22 29.55
C PHE A 145 25.89 43.49 30.78
N ALA A 146 26.84 44.13 31.47
CA ALA A 146 27.10 43.90 32.88
C ALA A 146 27.80 45.12 33.52
N GLY A 147 27.23 45.67 34.59
CA GLY A 147 27.93 46.49 35.57
C GLY A 147 27.21 47.78 35.96
N GLY A 148 26.64 47.80 37.16
CA GLY A 148 25.97 48.97 37.73
C GLY A 148 26.91 50.03 38.31
N ILE A 149 26.28 51.09 38.80
CA ILE A 149 26.69 51.93 39.93
C ILE A 149 25.45 52.20 40.79
#